data_AF-A0A828RHV8-F1
#
_entry.id   AF-A0A828RHV8-F1
#
_cell.length_a   1.000
_cell.length_b   1.000
_cell.length_c   1.000
_cell.angle_alpha   90.00
_cell.angle_beta   90.00
_cell.angle_gamma   90.00
#
_symmetry.space_group_name_H-M   'P 1'
#
loop_
_entity.id
_entity.type
_entity.pdbx_description
1 polymer ?
#
loop_
_entity_poly.entity_id
_entity_poly.type
_entity_poly.pdbx_seq_one_letter_code
_entity_poly.pdbx_strand_id
1 'polypeptide(L)'
;MQALTVQVNPQAQPAVFTPKLNYGFYLQTRDDKSLAKNGQDGFSALVNGLLDENVDMIIAAYHHSFAWYNRSQPSATAVEEALETAMFNDEKATDEAFDDILKSLQANDFLARKLNEFIKNNDKLTATMKKHIESMTDEDKKDQMEIGMTQIDDSTTKLQQLMTPQESSPKQDESDSHLLN
;
A
#
# COMPACT_ATOMS: atom_id res chain seq x y z
N MET A 1 -11.37 0.63 4.17
CA MET A 1 -10.88 1.42 5.33
C MET A 1 -12.05 1.88 6.19
N GLN A 2 -12.02 1.55 7.49
CA GLN A 2 -13.08 1.95 8.44
C GLN A 2 -12.90 3.38 8.96
N ALA A 3 -13.99 4.00 9.42
CA ALA A 3 -13.91 5.28 10.12
C ALA A 3 -13.32 5.08 11.53
N LEU A 4 -12.52 6.04 12.01
CA LEU A 4 -11.95 6.00 13.36
C LEU A 4 -12.51 7.12 14.22
N THR A 5 -12.77 6.79 15.48
CA THR A 5 -13.08 7.78 16.51
C THR A 5 -11.78 8.22 17.15
N VAL A 6 -11.42 9.50 16.98
CA VAL A 6 -10.11 10.03 17.39
C VAL A 6 -10.29 11.12 18.43
N GLN A 7 -9.52 11.04 19.51
CA GLN A 7 -9.46 12.07 20.55
C GLN A 7 -8.45 13.17 20.13
N VAL A 8 -8.95 14.29 19.62
CA VAL A 8 -8.09 15.38 19.09
C VAL A 8 -7.49 16.28 20.17
N ASN A 9 -8.15 16.39 21.33
CA ASN A 9 -7.57 17.00 22.53
C ASN A 9 -8.24 16.37 23.77
N PRO A 10 -7.62 16.35 24.96
CA PRO A 10 -8.21 15.68 26.14
C PRO A 10 -9.51 16.29 26.68
N GLN A 11 -9.89 17.49 26.22
CA GLN A 11 -10.98 18.29 26.77
C GLN A 11 -12.21 18.38 25.85
N ALA A 12 -12.08 17.93 24.60
CA ALA A 12 -13.12 17.90 23.59
C ALA A 12 -13.68 16.50 23.48
N GLN A 13 -14.88 16.39 22.90
CA GLN A 13 -15.43 15.08 22.57
C GLN A 13 -14.62 14.44 21.43
N PRO A 14 -14.43 13.10 21.46
CA PRO A 14 -13.86 12.39 20.33
C PRO A 14 -14.65 12.68 19.05
N ALA A 15 -13.95 12.83 17.93
CA ALA A 15 -14.57 13.07 16.63
C ALA A 15 -14.39 11.84 15.72
N VAL A 16 -15.40 11.56 14.90
CA VAL A 16 -15.35 10.49 13.92
C VAL A 16 -14.70 11.01 12.63
N PHE A 17 -13.60 10.39 12.23
CA PHE A 17 -12.89 10.66 11.00
C PHE A 17 -13.10 9.54 9.99
N THR A 18 -13.62 9.90 8.82
CA THR A 18 -13.77 8.96 7.70
C THR A 18 -12.56 9.08 6.78
N PRO A 19 -11.83 7.99 6.52
CA PRO A 19 -10.64 8.02 5.68
C PRO A 19 -11.01 8.34 4.23
N LYS A 20 -10.20 9.16 3.56
CA LYS A 20 -10.39 9.54 2.16
C LYS A 20 -9.13 9.36 1.33
N LEU A 21 -9.13 8.32 0.51
CA LEU A 21 -8.05 8.02 -0.44
C LEU A 21 -8.27 8.77 -1.77
N ASN A 22 -8.23 10.10 -1.71
CA ASN A 22 -8.38 10.98 -2.88
C ASN A 22 -7.04 11.60 -3.31
N TYR A 23 -7.05 12.53 -4.27
CA TYR A 23 -5.81 13.18 -4.73
C TYR A 23 -5.09 13.95 -3.62
N GLY A 24 -5.83 14.48 -2.64
CA GLY A 24 -5.25 15.12 -1.45
C GLY A 24 -4.49 14.14 -0.55
N PHE A 25 -4.96 12.90 -0.41
CA PHE A 25 -4.22 11.83 0.27
C PHE A 25 -2.92 11.50 -0.48
N TYR A 26 -2.98 11.36 -1.81
CA TYR A 26 -1.80 11.10 -2.64
C TYR A 26 -0.75 12.22 -2.49
N LEU A 27 -1.16 13.49 -2.56
CA LEU A 27 -0.22 14.60 -2.43
C LEU A 27 0.47 14.60 -1.07
N GLN A 28 -0.29 14.36 0.00
CA GLN A 28 0.26 14.37 1.36
C GLN A 28 1.21 13.22 1.63
N THR A 29 0.88 12.02 1.16
CA THR A 29 1.77 10.86 1.28
C THR A 29 3.03 11.03 0.43
N ARG A 30 2.89 11.46 -0.84
CA ARG A 30 4.03 11.73 -1.73
C ARG A 30 5.01 12.75 -1.15
N ASP A 31 4.46 13.84 -0.59
CA ASP A 31 5.24 14.98 -0.10
C ASP A 31 5.72 14.82 1.36
N ASP A 32 5.33 13.73 2.04
CA ASP A 32 5.82 13.42 3.38
C ASP A 32 7.29 12.97 3.34
N LYS A 33 8.16 13.84 3.85
CA LYS A 33 9.61 13.61 3.91
C LYS A 33 10.03 12.54 4.91
N SER A 34 9.20 12.23 5.89
CA SER A 34 9.45 11.16 6.87
C SER A 34 9.17 9.78 6.28
N LEU A 35 8.23 9.70 5.32
CA LEU A 35 7.97 8.49 4.55
C LEU A 35 8.98 8.29 3.43
N ALA A 36 9.42 9.36 2.78
CA ALA A 36 10.40 9.28 1.69
C ALA A 36 11.73 8.66 2.17
N LYS A 37 12.13 7.53 1.58
CA LYS A 37 13.37 6.80 1.91
C LYS A 37 14.10 6.40 0.64
N ASN A 38 15.43 6.42 0.68
CA ASN A 38 16.30 5.85 -0.37
C ASN A 38 15.98 6.32 -1.81
N GLY A 39 15.56 7.57 -1.98
CA GLY A 39 15.23 8.14 -3.30
C GLY A 39 13.82 7.82 -3.81
N GLN A 40 13.02 7.09 -3.04
CA GLN A 40 11.61 6.81 -3.31
C GLN A 40 10.72 7.91 -2.70
N ASP A 41 9.65 8.30 -3.42
CA ASP A 41 8.65 9.23 -2.87
C ASP A 41 7.84 8.57 -1.74
N GLY A 42 7.23 9.39 -0.87
CA GLY A 42 6.56 8.88 0.33
C GLY A 42 5.33 8.01 0.04
N PHE A 43 4.64 8.21 -1.08
CA PHE A 43 3.52 7.36 -1.47
C PHE A 43 4.00 5.98 -1.92
N SER A 44 5.06 5.94 -2.73
CA SER A 44 5.67 4.68 -3.11
C SER A 44 6.21 3.94 -1.88
N ALA A 45 6.86 4.63 -0.93
CA ALA A 45 7.35 4.03 0.30
C ALA A 45 6.20 3.46 1.15
N LEU A 46 5.06 4.15 1.22
CA LEU A 46 3.86 3.68 1.88
C LEU A 46 3.36 2.36 1.28
N VAL A 47 3.21 2.30 -0.04
CA VAL A 47 2.72 1.09 -0.73
C VAL A 47 3.65 -0.09 -0.48
N ASN A 48 4.97 0.11 -0.62
CA ASN A 48 5.92 -0.98 -0.38
C ASN A 48 5.88 -1.45 1.06
N GLY A 49 5.86 -0.53 2.03
CA GLY A 49 5.80 -0.95 3.43
C GLY A 49 4.49 -1.63 3.80
N LEU A 50 3.36 -1.31 3.15
CA LEU A 50 2.11 -2.08 3.33
C LEU A 50 2.24 -3.51 2.77
N LEU A 51 2.95 -3.69 1.65
CA LEU A 51 3.23 -5.02 1.08
C LEU A 51 4.23 -5.82 1.91
N ASP A 52 5.13 -5.14 2.61
CA ASP A 52 6.11 -5.73 3.53
C ASP A 52 5.55 -5.86 4.97
N GLU A 53 4.24 -5.69 5.16
CA GLU A 53 3.54 -5.81 6.46
C GLU A 53 4.13 -4.90 7.57
N ASN A 54 4.63 -3.72 7.20
CA ASN A 54 5.14 -2.74 8.14
C ASN A 54 3.99 -1.95 8.80
N VAL A 55 3.78 -2.18 10.10
CA VAL A 55 2.71 -1.58 10.92
C VAL A 55 2.72 -0.04 10.91
N ASP A 56 3.89 0.59 10.78
CA ASP A 56 4.00 2.05 10.69
C ASP A 56 3.22 2.60 9.49
N MET A 57 3.08 1.80 8.42
CA MET A 57 2.37 2.19 7.22
C MET A 57 0.85 2.19 7.39
N ILE A 58 0.30 1.41 8.32
CA ILE A 58 -1.13 1.49 8.69
C ILE A 58 -1.39 2.86 9.31
N ILE A 59 -0.55 3.29 10.25
CA ILE A 59 -0.65 4.59 10.91
C ILE A 59 -0.54 5.71 9.87
N ALA A 60 0.47 5.66 9.01
CA ALA A 60 0.67 6.65 7.96
C ALA A 60 -0.53 6.72 6.99
N ALA A 61 -1.05 5.58 6.53
CA ALA A 61 -2.22 5.53 5.65
C ALA A 61 -3.43 6.23 6.29
N TYR A 62 -3.75 5.90 7.54
CA TYR A 62 -4.85 6.52 8.27
C TYR A 62 -4.62 8.01 8.50
N HIS A 63 -3.46 8.39 9.02
CA HIS A 63 -3.10 9.77 9.29
C HIS A 63 -3.30 10.65 8.05
N HIS A 64 -2.73 10.27 6.90
CA HIS A 64 -2.86 11.05 5.67
C HIS A 64 -4.26 10.98 5.06
N SER A 65 -5.00 9.89 5.28
CA SER A 65 -6.37 9.76 4.75
C SER A 65 -7.38 10.67 5.47
N PHE A 66 -7.07 11.12 6.69
CA PHE A 66 -7.91 12.01 7.47
C PHE A 66 -7.68 13.49 7.19
N ALA A 67 -6.55 13.82 6.58
CA ALA A 67 -6.31 15.17 6.12
C ALA A 67 -7.10 15.43 4.85
N TRP A 68 -8.27 16.05 5.03
CA TRP A 68 -8.98 16.68 3.94
C TRP A 68 -8.38 18.05 3.70
N TYR A 69 -8.05 18.38 2.44
CA TYR A 69 -7.68 19.74 2.01
C TYR A 69 -8.56 20.79 2.72
N ASN A 70 -7.94 21.58 3.61
CA ASN A 70 -8.55 22.61 4.48
C ASN A 70 -9.27 22.16 5.78
N ARG A 71 -9.03 20.96 6.34
CA ARG A 71 -9.46 20.58 7.70
C ARG A 71 -8.26 20.24 8.59
N SER A 72 -8.45 20.38 9.90
CA SER A 72 -7.48 19.95 10.90
C SER A 72 -7.34 18.42 10.86
N GLN A 73 -6.16 17.96 10.48
CA GLN A 73 -5.75 16.56 10.57
C GLN A 73 -5.49 16.21 12.04
N PRO A 74 -5.99 15.08 12.56
CA PRO A 74 -5.57 14.60 13.87
C PRO A 74 -4.06 14.32 13.86
N SER A 75 -3.36 14.58 14.96
CA SER A 75 -1.94 14.24 15.07
C SER A 75 -1.72 12.74 14.92
N ALA A 76 -0.56 12.32 14.38
CA ALA A 76 -0.18 10.92 14.24
C ALA A 76 -0.36 10.10 15.55
N THR A 77 0.05 10.64 16.70
CA THR A 77 -0.14 9.98 18.01
C THR A 77 -1.61 9.74 18.35
N ALA A 78 -2.51 10.68 18.04
CA ALA A 78 -3.94 10.48 18.29
C ALA A 78 -4.55 9.42 17.35
N VAL A 79 -3.99 9.28 16.14
CA VAL A 79 -4.38 8.22 15.20
C VAL A 79 -3.87 6.86 15.68
N GLU A 80 -2.62 6.80 16.14
CA GLU A 80 -2.01 5.61 16.75
C GLU A 80 -2.83 5.09 17.93
N GLU A 81 -3.16 5.97 18.90
CA GLU A 81 -4.00 5.62 20.05
C GLU A 81 -5.37 5.06 19.64
N ALA A 82 -5.98 5.60 18.58
CA ALA A 82 -7.24 5.10 18.07
C ALA A 82 -7.09 3.73 17.37
N LEU A 83 -5.96 3.49 16.70
CA LEU A 83 -5.64 2.24 16.02
C LEU A 83 -5.31 1.10 16.97
N GLU A 84 -4.68 1.40 18.11
CA GLU A 84 -4.38 0.40 19.16
C GLU A 84 -5.61 -0.42 19.56
N THR A 85 -6.75 0.26 19.74
CA THR A 85 -7.99 -0.43 20.10
C THR A 85 -8.69 -1.06 18.89
N ALA A 86 -8.57 -0.42 17.72
CA ALA A 86 -9.37 -0.76 16.55
C ALA A 86 -8.76 -1.87 15.68
N MET A 87 -7.44 -1.95 15.60
CA MET A 87 -6.72 -2.73 14.59
C MET A 87 -5.44 -3.40 15.10
N PHE A 88 -4.80 -2.89 16.16
CA PHE A 88 -3.63 -3.53 16.78
C PHE A 88 -3.98 -4.34 18.04
N ASN A 89 -5.25 -4.67 18.22
CA ASN A 89 -5.73 -5.44 19.37
C ASN A 89 -5.39 -6.94 19.27
N ASP A 90 -5.22 -7.46 18.06
CA ASP A 90 -4.70 -8.79 17.75
C ASP A 90 -4.07 -8.84 16.34
N GLU A 91 -3.33 -9.93 16.08
CA GLU A 91 -2.61 -10.16 14.82
C GLU A 91 -3.57 -10.22 13.62
N LYS A 92 -4.72 -10.89 13.77
CA LYS A 92 -5.70 -11.04 12.69
C LYS A 92 -6.30 -9.68 12.29
N ALA A 93 -6.64 -8.83 13.26
CA ALA A 93 -7.15 -7.50 13.01
C ALA A 93 -6.09 -6.61 12.31
N THR A 94 -4.82 -6.83 12.63
CA THR A 94 -3.70 -6.12 11.99
C THR A 94 -3.55 -6.56 10.53
N ASP A 95 -3.60 -7.87 10.26
CA ASP A 95 -3.55 -8.44 8.91
C ASP A 95 -4.72 -7.95 8.05
N GLU A 96 -5.93 -7.98 8.61
CA GLU A 96 -7.13 -7.45 7.95
C GLU A 96 -7.02 -5.96 7.64
N ALA A 97 -6.29 -5.18 8.46
CA ALA A 97 -6.06 -3.76 8.21
C ALA A 97 -5.15 -3.51 6.99
N PHE A 98 -4.06 -4.27 6.82
CA PHE A 98 -3.22 -4.20 5.62
C PHE A 98 -4.05 -4.46 4.37
N ASP A 99 -4.81 -5.55 4.41
CA ASP A 99 -5.67 -6.01 3.33
C ASP A 99 -6.74 -4.97 2.95
N ASP A 100 -7.41 -4.39 3.93
CA ASP A 100 -8.46 -3.39 3.72
C ASP A 100 -7.89 -2.07 3.16
N ILE A 101 -6.69 -1.67 3.58
CA ILE A 101 -6.00 -0.48 3.03
C ILE A 101 -5.63 -0.74 1.57
N LEU A 102 -5.00 -1.87 1.25
CA LEU A 102 -4.59 -2.22 -0.12
C LEU A 102 -5.79 -2.32 -1.06
N LYS A 103 -6.88 -2.98 -0.62
CA LYS A 103 -8.16 -3.04 -1.38
C LYS A 103 -8.74 -1.64 -1.60
N SER A 104 -8.71 -0.79 -0.57
CA SER A 104 -9.22 0.59 -0.68
C SER A 104 -8.39 1.44 -1.65
N LEU A 105 -7.06 1.27 -1.65
CA LEU A 105 -6.15 1.93 -2.57
C LEU A 105 -6.39 1.49 -4.03
N GLN A 106 -6.66 0.20 -4.24
CA GLN A 106 -7.03 -0.36 -5.56
C GLN A 106 -8.37 0.20 -6.05
N ALA A 107 -9.40 0.20 -5.19
CA ALA A 107 -10.76 0.63 -5.55
C ALA A 107 -10.88 2.12 -5.94
N ASN A 108 -9.94 2.97 -5.53
CA ASN A 108 -9.96 4.40 -5.82
C ASN A 108 -9.10 4.80 -7.04
N ASP A 109 -8.67 3.85 -7.88
CA ASP A 109 -7.86 4.05 -9.10
C ASP A 109 -6.50 4.76 -8.91
N PHE A 110 -6.18 5.26 -7.71
CA PHE A 110 -4.90 5.91 -7.39
C PHE A 110 -3.74 4.93 -7.45
N LEU A 111 -3.90 3.78 -6.79
CA LEU A 111 -2.90 2.72 -6.82
C LEU A 111 -2.78 2.15 -8.24
N ALA A 112 -3.89 1.88 -8.92
CA ALA A 112 -3.86 1.36 -10.29
C ALA A 112 -3.16 2.32 -11.27
N ARG A 113 -3.39 3.63 -11.20
CA ARG A 113 -2.72 4.59 -12.10
C ARG A 113 -1.24 4.75 -11.80
N LYS A 114 -0.84 4.76 -10.52
CA LYS A 114 0.56 4.87 -10.11
C LYS A 114 1.35 3.58 -10.33
N LEU A 115 0.75 2.43 -10.03
CA LEU A 115 1.34 1.13 -10.37
C LEU A 115 1.46 0.98 -11.89
N ASN A 116 0.47 1.40 -12.68
CA ASN A 116 0.59 1.44 -14.14
C ASN A 116 1.75 2.33 -14.62
N GLU A 117 1.95 3.50 -14.00
CA GLU A 117 3.07 4.38 -14.32
C GLU A 117 4.41 3.75 -13.94
N PHE A 118 4.48 3.13 -12.76
CA PHE A 118 5.67 2.44 -12.25
C PHE A 118 6.04 1.24 -13.13
N ILE A 119 5.08 0.37 -13.45
CA ILE A 119 5.23 -0.76 -14.37
C ILE A 119 5.75 -0.27 -15.72
N LYS A 120 5.13 0.77 -16.31
CA LYS A 120 5.59 1.35 -17.58
C LYS A 120 7.01 1.89 -17.51
N ASN A 121 7.43 2.44 -16.37
CA ASN A 121 8.78 2.95 -16.20
C ASN A 121 9.79 1.81 -16.01
N ASN A 122 9.43 0.76 -15.27
CA ASN A 122 10.24 -0.45 -15.14
C ASN A 122 10.38 -1.16 -16.49
N ASP A 123 9.30 -1.34 -17.26
CA ASP A 123 9.35 -1.93 -18.60
C ASP A 123 10.33 -1.19 -19.52
N LYS A 124 10.33 0.15 -19.45
CA LYS A 124 11.28 0.99 -20.20
C LYS A 124 12.73 0.83 -19.70
N LEU A 125 12.91 0.74 -18.38
CA LEU A 125 14.22 0.54 -17.76
C LEU A 125 14.78 -0.83 -18.15
N THR A 126 14.01 -1.90 -17.97
CA THR A 126 14.35 -3.27 -18.39
C THR A 126 14.70 -3.32 -19.88
N ALA A 127 13.88 -2.71 -20.75
CA ALA A 127 14.17 -2.68 -22.18
C ALA A 127 15.49 -1.94 -22.51
N THR A 128 15.81 -0.88 -21.78
CA THR A 128 17.05 -0.13 -21.94
C THR A 128 18.26 -0.91 -21.42
N MET A 129 18.12 -1.53 -20.23
CA MET A 129 19.16 -2.37 -19.63
C MET A 129 19.45 -3.58 -20.51
N LYS A 130 18.43 -4.26 -21.03
CA LYS A 130 18.59 -5.38 -21.95
C LYS A 130 19.42 -5.00 -23.17
N LYS A 131 19.10 -3.87 -23.81
CA LYS A 131 19.89 -3.35 -24.95
C LYS A 131 21.34 -3.03 -24.56
N HIS A 132 21.57 -2.53 -23.35
CA HIS A 132 22.92 -2.25 -22.85
C HIS A 132 23.70 -3.55 -22.62
N ILE A 133 23.10 -4.52 -21.93
CA ILE A 133 23.67 -5.85 -21.66
C ILE A 133 24.03 -6.55 -22.97
N GLU A 134 23.16 -6.53 -23.98
CA GLU A 134 23.42 -7.10 -25.32
C GLU A 134 24.63 -6.48 -26.03
N SER A 135 25.02 -5.25 -25.65
CA SER A 135 26.18 -4.55 -26.21
C SER A 135 27.47 -4.75 -25.41
N MET A 136 27.40 -5.42 -24.25
CA MET A 136 28.54 -5.65 -23.37
C MET A 136 29.35 -6.87 -23.82
N THR A 137 30.67 -6.78 -23.65
CA THR A 137 31.62 -7.86 -23.96
C THR A 137 32.18 -8.56 -22.73
N ASP A 138 31.91 -8.01 -21.54
CA ASP A 138 32.35 -8.53 -20.24
C ASP A 138 31.25 -9.43 -19.68
N GLU A 139 31.43 -10.76 -19.78
CA GLU A 139 30.42 -11.75 -19.40
C GLU A 139 30.09 -11.72 -17.90
N ASP A 140 31.08 -11.53 -17.02
CA ASP A 140 30.85 -11.48 -15.57
C ASP A 140 29.95 -10.29 -15.18
N LYS A 141 30.16 -9.14 -15.83
CA LYS A 141 29.30 -7.96 -15.61
C LYS A 141 27.92 -8.13 -16.25
N LYS A 142 27.84 -8.83 -17.37
CA LYS A 142 26.59 -9.13 -18.06
C LYS A 142 25.71 -10.04 -17.21
N ASP A 143 26.26 -11.11 -16.65
CA ASP A 143 25.56 -12.01 -15.73
C ASP A 143 25.03 -11.25 -14.48
N GLN A 144 25.85 -10.38 -13.88
CA GLN A 144 25.41 -9.56 -12.74
C GLN A 144 24.24 -8.63 -13.09
N MET A 145 24.26 -8.01 -14.27
CA MET A 145 23.17 -7.13 -14.71
C MET A 145 21.91 -7.90 -15.08
N GLU A 146 22.03 -9.11 -15.64
CA GLU A 146 20.88 -9.98 -15.93
C GLU A 146 20.16 -10.44 -14.65
N ILE A 147 20.90 -10.75 -13.58
CA ILE A 147 20.32 -11.06 -12.26
C ILE A 147 19.53 -9.86 -11.73
N GLY A 148 20.11 -8.66 -11.76
CA GLY A 148 19.42 -7.44 -11.31
C GLY A 148 18.17 -7.13 -12.14
N MET A 149 18.22 -7.39 -13.45
CA MET A 149 17.07 -7.22 -14.35
C MET A 149 15.94 -8.21 -14.02
N THR A 150 16.28 -9.47 -13.73
CA THR A 150 15.30 -10.49 -13.32
C THR A 150 14.56 -10.09 -12.04
N GLN A 151 15.27 -9.51 -11.07
CA GLN A 151 14.65 -9.03 -9.83
C GLN A 151 13.64 -7.88 -10.10
N ILE A 152 13.96 -6.97 -11.03
CA ILE A 152 13.05 -5.88 -11.43
C ILE A 152 11.79 -6.44 -12.11
N ASP A 153 11.95 -7.44 -12.98
CA ASP A 153 10.83 -8.08 -13.68
C ASP A 153 9.92 -8.87 -12.72
N ASP A 154 10.50 -9.58 -11.74
CA ASP A 154 9.73 -10.29 -10.70
C ASP A 154 8.92 -9.32 -9.84
N SER A 155 9.53 -8.23 -9.39
CA SER A 155 8.84 -7.17 -8.65
C SER A 155 7.72 -6.54 -9.49
N THR A 156 7.97 -6.28 -10.77
CA THR A 156 6.97 -5.72 -11.70
C THR A 156 5.80 -6.67 -11.90
N THR A 157 6.06 -7.98 -12.01
CA THR A 157 5.03 -9.03 -12.14
C THR A 157 4.15 -9.11 -10.89
N LYS A 158 4.74 -9.07 -9.69
CA LYS A 158 3.97 -9.03 -8.43
C LYS A 158 3.06 -7.80 -8.36
N LEU A 159 3.56 -6.64 -8.76
CA LEU A 159 2.76 -5.41 -8.81
C LEU A 159 1.62 -5.50 -9.83
N GLN A 160 1.84 -6.12 -10.99
CA GLN A 160 0.77 -6.39 -11.97
C GLN A 160 -0.30 -7.33 -11.40
N GLN A 161 0.09 -8.38 -10.68
CA GLN A 161 -0.84 -9.32 -10.05
C GLN A 161 -1.76 -8.62 -9.04
N LEU A 162 -1.22 -7.69 -8.24
CA LEU A 162 -1.98 -6.87 -7.29
C LEU A 162 -2.98 -5.92 -7.98
N MET A 163 -2.77 -5.59 -9.26
CA MET A 163 -3.67 -4.71 -10.02
C MET A 163 -4.83 -5.46 -10.66
N THR A 164 -4.64 -6.72 -11.02
CA THR A 164 -5.73 -7.59 -11.45
C THR A 164 -6.67 -7.81 -10.28
N PRO A 165 -7.98 -7.52 -10.40
CA PRO A 165 -8.94 -7.94 -9.40
C PRO A 165 -8.80 -9.45 -9.25
N GLN A 166 -8.42 -9.95 -8.07
CA GLN A 166 -8.60 -11.36 -7.77
C GLN A 166 -10.10 -11.61 -7.86
N GLU A 167 -10.53 -12.36 -8.88
CA GLU A 167 -11.77 -13.10 -8.76
C GLU A 167 -11.62 -13.94 -7.50
N SER A 168 -12.44 -13.59 -6.50
CA SER A 168 -12.54 -14.29 -5.22
C SER A 168 -12.38 -15.79 -5.44
N SER A 169 -11.41 -16.41 -4.76
CA SER A 169 -11.31 -17.87 -4.72
C SER A 169 -12.68 -18.48 -4.41
N PRO A 170 -13.02 -19.65 -5.00
CA PRO A 170 -14.34 -20.22 -4.88
C PRO A 170 -14.69 -20.37 -3.40
N LYS A 171 -15.88 -19.87 -3.02
CA LYS A 171 -16.46 -20.21 -1.72
C LYS A 171 -16.33 -21.72 -1.54
N GLN A 172 -15.71 -22.14 -0.45
CA GLN A 172 -15.87 -23.52 0.01
C GLN A 172 -17.38 -23.76 0.06
N ASP A 173 -17.84 -24.69 -0.78
CA ASP A 173 -19.14 -25.32 -0.59
C ASP A 173 -19.12 -25.91 0.82
N GLU A 174 -19.85 -25.25 1.73
CA GLU A 174 -20.23 -25.86 2.99
C GLU A 174 -20.94 -27.18 2.63
N SER A 175 -20.24 -28.25 2.96
CA SER A 175 -20.68 -29.61 2.78
C SER A 175 -21.98 -29.86 3.56
N ASP A 176 -22.78 -30.76 3.00
CA ASP A 176 -23.62 -31.72 3.71
C ASP A 176 -23.64 -31.57 5.23
N SER A 177 -24.75 -31.09 5.79
CA SER A 177 -25.37 -31.66 6.99
C SER A 177 -26.72 -31.01 7.26
N HIS A 178 -27.69 -31.87 7.55
CA HIS A 178 -29.03 -31.62 8.12
C HIS A 178 -30.23 -31.86 7.21
N LEU A 179 -30.44 -33.13 6.84
CA LEU A 179 -31.80 -33.70 6.80
C LEU A 179 -31.79 -35.12 7.40
N LEU A 180 -31.82 -35.17 8.72
CA LEU A 180 -32.44 -36.28 9.46
C LEU A 180 -33.62 -35.67 10.21
N ASN A 181 -34.82 -35.97 9.74
CA ASN A 181 -36.08 -35.99 10.49
C ASN A 181 -36.95 -37.10 9.90
#